data_AF-A0A4P6XHB2-F1
#
_entry.id   AF-A0A4P6XHB2-F1
#
_cell.length_a   1.000
_cell.length_b   1.000
_cell.length_c   1.000
_cell.angle_alpha   90.00
_cell.angle_beta   90.00
_cell.angle_gamma   90.00
#
_symmetry.space_group_name_H-M   'P 1'
#
loop_
_entity.id
_entity.type
_entity.pdbx_description
1 polymer ?
#
loop_
_entity_poly.entity_id
_entity_poly.type
_entity_poly.pdbx_seq_one_letter_code
_entity_poly.pdbx_strand_id
1 'polypeptide(L)'
;MSQSLIIFEASGRILYQQNNKVTPFNDLIYSIVEESHTELERNFYTVQSSSSHRRFYSLKIKDIWAAIYFDSVFTFDSDKIRKALLDVLRTYTQLHEEDPGKMAKLIDFQFNNLVKLKSDDTSSEKEPIKHTTKAINESDAASNIPKKKAPTNGKKMRRWVNGELVDVTADDAALDYSLSQEGDAMCSGPYNEFTVDHESAFTRENDLVLINELHDVLERNEGDEGDAESEVKLPAKTGFLSKITSYFGSSVDIEELSKKFTEQLIAKNIAPATAKAIVERIQNKLASKSVTVPVFEQALTDELTKILTPNVSTDLLYDIKKNKRDRPYVISVVGVNGVGKSTNLAKLAYWFLQNNMNVLICACDTFRSGAVEQLKVHVNNLQRLNSSSASDSRIELFEKGYGGGDHVVNTAKLAIAYAGASNFDIVLIDTAGRTHSNAKLMAPLKKFGDAADPDKIIMVGEALVGTDSVEQATNFNNAFGNRRGLDFFIISKVDTVGDMVGAMINMVMATRVPILFIGTGQTYTDIKKLSVKRVVDMLTT
;
A
#
# COMPACT_ATOMS: atom_id res chain seq x y z
N MET A 1 -18.14 8.22 9.67
CA MET A 1 -17.55 9.47 9.12
C MET A 1 -16.59 10.02 10.16
N SER A 2 -15.36 10.31 9.77
CA SER A 2 -14.22 10.67 10.63
C SER A 2 -14.08 12.18 10.78
N GLN A 3 -15.12 12.84 11.26
CA GLN A 3 -15.07 14.27 11.56
C GLN A 3 -15.04 14.43 13.08
N SER A 4 -14.23 15.36 13.57
CA SER A 4 -14.07 15.62 14.99
C SER A 4 -14.08 17.12 15.23
N LEU A 5 -14.45 17.52 16.44
CA LEU A 5 -14.45 18.90 16.91
C LEU A 5 -13.72 18.94 18.25
N ILE A 6 -12.83 19.91 18.42
CA ILE A 6 -12.22 20.20 19.72
C ILE A 6 -12.33 21.68 20.06
N ILE A 7 -12.33 21.97 21.35
CA ILE A 7 -12.14 23.28 21.93
C ILE A 7 -10.90 23.22 22.81
N PHE A 8 -9.98 24.15 22.66
CA PHE A 8 -8.68 24.14 23.35
C PHE A 8 -8.17 25.55 23.68
N GLU A 9 -7.26 25.65 24.63
CA GLU A 9 -6.57 26.89 24.99
C GLU A 9 -5.30 27.09 24.16
N ALA A 10 -4.75 28.32 24.15
CA ALA A 10 -3.44 28.59 23.56
C ALA A 10 -2.29 27.72 24.14
N SER A 11 -2.46 27.17 25.35
CA SER A 11 -1.54 26.21 25.97
C SER A 11 -1.51 24.83 25.29
N GLY A 12 -2.44 24.56 24.35
CA GLY A 12 -2.66 23.24 23.77
C GLY A 12 -3.55 22.33 24.62
N ARG A 13 -4.02 22.79 25.79
CA ARG A 13 -4.93 22.04 26.65
C ARG A 13 -6.31 21.92 26.00
N ILE A 14 -6.77 20.70 25.80
CA ILE A 14 -8.12 20.41 25.28
C ILE A 14 -9.14 20.60 26.41
N LEU A 15 -10.13 21.45 26.17
CA LEU A 15 -11.21 21.81 27.08
C LEU A 15 -12.48 21.00 26.81
N TYR A 16 -12.77 20.74 25.54
CA TYR A 16 -13.91 19.93 25.11
C TYR A 16 -13.58 19.19 23.82
N GLN A 17 -14.11 17.98 23.67
CA GLN A 17 -13.86 17.13 22.52
C GLN A 17 -15.11 16.35 22.14
N GLN A 18 -15.40 16.36 20.84
CA GLN A 18 -16.41 15.54 20.21
C GLN A 18 -15.73 14.52 19.29
N ASN A 19 -15.92 13.23 19.59
CA ASN A 19 -15.24 12.04 19.03
C ASN A 19 -13.77 11.84 19.48
N ASN A 20 -13.37 10.59 19.74
CA ASN A 20 -12.11 10.21 20.39
C ASN A 20 -10.81 10.37 19.57
N LYS A 21 -10.82 11.13 18.45
CA LYS A 21 -9.62 11.30 17.61
C LYS A 21 -8.85 12.56 18.02
N VAL A 22 -7.94 12.44 18.99
CA VAL A 22 -7.08 13.54 19.46
C VAL A 22 -5.88 13.77 18.53
N THR A 23 -5.28 12.68 18.03
CA THR A 23 -4.04 12.71 17.24
C THR A 23 -4.08 13.69 16.05
N PRO A 24 -5.17 13.78 15.25
CA PRO A 24 -5.21 14.73 14.14
C PRO A 24 -5.10 16.20 14.57
N PHE A 25 -5.54 16.54 15.78
CA PHE A 25 -5.50 17.93 16.25
C PHE A 25 -4.15 18.35 16.81
N ASN A 26 -3.32 17.40 17.23
CA ASN A 26 -1.95 17.71 17.64
C ASN A 26 -1.16 18.30 16.47
N ASP A 27 -1.35 17.75 15.26
CA ASP A 27 -0.74 18.28 14.03
C ASP A 27 -1.21 19.72 13.74
N LEU A 28 -2.51 19.99 13.94
CA LEU A 28 -3.06 21.35 13.76
C LEU A 28 -2.49 22.33 14.77
N ILE A 29 -2.46 21.96 16.05
CA ILE A 29 -1.93 22.82 17.13
C ILE A 29 -0.46 23.13 16.83
N TYR A 30 0.31 22.13 16.42
CA TYR A 30 1.69 22.29 15.99
C TYR A 30 1.82 23.26 14.80
N SER A 31 1.00 23.11 13.76
CA SER A 31 1.00 24.01 12.60
C SER A 31 0.57 25.44 12.91
N ILE A 32 -0.32 25.65 13.87
CA ILE A 32 -0.69 26.99 14.34
C ILE A 32 0.51 27.63 15.05
N VAL A 33 1.21 26.87 15.91
CA VAL A 33 2.38 27.32 16.67
C VAL A 33 3.58 27.64 15.76
N GLU A 34 3.81 26.84 14.71
CA GLU A 34 4.90 27.06 13.75
C GLU A 34 4.55 28.06 12.63
N GLU A 35 3.42 28.76 12.71
CA GLU A 35 2.95 29.71 11.68
C GLU A 35 2.78 29.08 10.28
N SER A 36 2.62 27.75 10.19
CA SER A 36 2.42 27.01 8.93
C SER A 36 0.95 26.90 8.52
N HIS A 37 0.16 27.93 8.83
CA HIS A 37 -1.27 28.00 8.59
C HIS A 37 -1.63 29.14 7.61
N THR A 38 -2.79 29.04 6.97
CA THR A 38 -3.34 30.11 6.13
C THR A 38 -4.47 30.81 6.88
N GLU A 39 -4.34 32.10 7.13
CA GLU A 39 -5.45 32.92 7.63
C GLU A 39 -6.41 33.23 6.46
N LEU A 40 -7.65 32.74 6.55
CA LEU A 40 -8.68 33.01 5.54
C LEU A 40 -9.33 34.37 5.79
N GLU A 41 -9.60 34.67 7.06
CA GLU A 41 -10.15 35.92 7.56
C GLU A 41 -9.67 36.15 8.99
N ARG A 42 -9.87 37.35 9.55
CA ARG A 42 -9.39 37.70 10.90
C ARG A 42 -9.78 36.64 11.94
N ASN A 43 -8.78 36.02 12.55
CA ASN A 43 -8.89 34.96 13.57
C ASN A 43 -9.46 33.62 13.06
N PHE A 44 -9.59 33.41 11.74
CA PHE A 44 -10.08 32.19 11.12
C PHE A 44 -9.00 31.59 10.20
N TYR A 45 -8.53 30.40 10.58
CA TYR A 45 -7.35 29.78 10.00
C TYR A 45 -7.67 28.42 9.41
N THR A 46 -6.93 28.03 8.37
CA THR A 46 -6.96 26.70 7.81
C THR A 46 -5.55 26.13 7.65
N VAL A 47 -5.43 24.83 7.88
CA VAL A 47 -4.21 24.06 7.59
C VAL A 47 -4.59 22.94 6.64
N GLN A 48 -3.90 22.87 5.52
CA GLN A 48 -3.99 21.76 4.58
C GLN A 48 -2.75 20.90 4.73
N SER A 49 -2.93 19.68 5.23
CA SER A 49 -1.82 18.73 5.31
C SER A 49 -1.49 18.22 3.90
N SER A 50 -0.29 18.53 3.43
CA SER A 50 0.23 18.17 2.09
C SER A 50 0.34 16.66 1.86
N SER A 51 0.36 15.86 2.93
CA SER A 51 0.55 14.40 2.88
C SER A 51 -0.73 13.57 3.03
N SER A 52 -1.85 14.14 3.52
CA SER A 52 -2.97 13.34 4.04
C SER A 52 -4.36 13.69 3.52
N HIS A 53 -4.53 14.66 2.60
CA HIS A 53 -5.84 15.16 2.15
C HIS A 53 -6.77 15.63 3.30
N ARG A 54 -6.18 15.88 4.48
CA ARG A 54 -6.86 16.38 5.67
C ARG A 54 -6.94 17.88 5.63
N ARG A 55 -8.08 18.40 6.07
CA ARG A 55 -8.28 19.85 6.20
C ARG A 55 -8.77 20.18 7.60
N PHE A 56 -8.10 21.17 8.17
CA PHE A 56 -8.44 21.73 9.47
C PHE A 56 -8.96 23.14 9.28
N TYR A 57 -9.97 23.48 10.06
CA TYR A 57 -10.41 24.87 10.21
C TYR A 57 -10.45 25.20 11.69
N SER A 58 -9.91 26.35 12.06
CA SER A 58 -9.91 26.81 13.44
C SER A 58 -10.29 28.27 13.53
N LEU A 59 -11.08 28.60 14.56
CA LEU A 59 -11.47 29.97 14.89
C LEU A 59 -10.98 30.29 16.31
N LYS A 60 -10.38 31.48 16.47
CA LYS A 60 -9.92 32.00 17.77
C LYS A 60 -10.84 33.11 18.27
N ILE A 61 -11.29 33.01 19.52
CA ILE A 61 -11.96 34.11 20.24
C ILE A 61 -11.27 34.27 21.60
N LYS A 62 -10.66 35.44 21.85
CA LYS A 62 -9.79 35.68 23.02
C LYS A 62 -8.68 34.63 23.07
N ASP A 63 -8.60 33.82 24.13
CA ASP A 63 -7.58 32.78 24.32
C ASP A 63 -8.09 31.34 24.08
N ILE A 64 -9.33 31.21 23.59
CA ILE A 64 -9.98 29.92 23.33
C ILE A 64 -10.11 29.70 21.83
N TRP A 65 -9.80 28.48 21.41
CA TRP A 65 -9.84 28.02 20.04
C TRP A 65 -10.89 26.93 19.88
N ALA A 66 -11.62 26.95 18.76
CA ALA A 66 -12.40 25.82 18.30
C ALA A 66 -11.88 25.35 16.95
N ALA A 67 -11.68 24.04 16.80
CA ALA A 67 -11.17 23.46 15.57
C ALA A 67 -11.99 22.26 15.12
N ILE A 68 -12.24 22.20 13.82
CA ILE A 68 -12.93 21.09 13.15
C ILE A 68 -11.98 20.38 12.17
N TYR A 69 -12.10 19.06 12.15
CA TYR A 69 -11.31 18.16 11.31
C TYR A 69 -12.16 17.52 10.21
N PHE A 70 -11.64 17.53 8.98
CA PHE A 70 -12.20 16.81 7.84
C PHE A 70 -11.18 15.85 7.21
N ASP A 71 -11.56 14.58 7.06
CA ASP A 71 -10.72 13.48 6.54
C ASP A 71 -10.57 13.47 5.00
N SER A 72 -11.26 14.35 4.28
CA SER A 72 -11.14 14.50 2.84
C SER A 72 -11.40 15.93 2.39
N VAL A 73 -10.65 16.40 1.38
CA VAL A 73 -10.76 17.74 0.80
C VAL A 73 -12.13 17.89 0.11
N PHE A 74 -13.07 18.50 0.81
CA PHE A 74 -14.31 19.01 0.22
C PHE A 74 -14.22 20.54 0.13
N THR A 75 -14.82 21.11 -0.91
CA THR A 75 -15.13 22.54 -0.98
C THR A 75 -16.31 22.80 -0.06
N PHE A 76 -16.04 22.95 1.23
CA PHE A 76 -17.01 23.53 2.14
C PHE A 76 -17.05 25.04 1.93
N ASP A 77 -18.23 25.61 2.10
CA ASP A 77 -18.40 27.05 2.23
C ASP A 77 -17.73 27.51 3.54
N SER A 78 -16.62 28.24 3.39
CA SER A 78 -15.82 28.77 4.50
C SER A 78 -16.67 29.59 5.47
N ASP A 79 -17.70 30.29 4.98
CA ASP A 79 -18.57 31.15 5.80
C ASP A 79 -19.48 30.31 6.71
N LYS A 80 -19.97 29.17 6.21
CA LYS A 80 -20.79 28.24 7.01
C LYS A 80 -19.96 27.57 8.10
N ILE A 81 -18.72 27.16 7.80
CA ILE A 81 -17.81 26.59 8.81
C ILE A 81 -17.48 27.62 9.87
N ARG A 82 -17.14 28.85 9.46
CA ARG A 82 -16.83 29.94 10.37
C ARG A 82 -18.01 30.23 11.31
N LYS A 83 -19.23 30.32 10.77
CA LYS A 83 -20.45 30.52 11.57
C LYS A 83 -20.65 29.40 12.59
N ALA A 84 -20.49 28.15 12.18
CA ALA A 84 -20.63 27.00 13.08
C ALA A 84 -19.59 27.02 14.21
N LEU A 85 -18.30 27.29 13.91
CA LEU A 85 -17.26 27.40 14.94
C LEU A 85 -17.51 28.58 15.89
N LEU A 86 -18.05 29.68 15.38
CA LEU A 86 -18.41 30.85 16.18
C LEU A 86 -19.58 30.56 17.13
N ASP A 87 -20.60 29.84 16.67
CA ASP A 87 -21.72 29.41 17.51
C ASP A 87 -21.27 28.41 18.59
N VAL A 88 -20.36 27.49 18.25
CA VAL A 88 -19.74 26.55 19.20
C VAL A 88 -18.96 27.30 20.28
N LEU A 89 -18.12 28.27 19.92
CA LEU A 89 -17.35 29.06 20.89
C LEU A 89 -18.24 29.92 21.80
N ARG A 90 -19.32 30.49 21.26
CA ARG A 90 -20.30 31.23 22.08
C ARG A 90 -21.00 30.32 23.08
N THR A 91 -21.43 29.15 22.62
CA THR A 91 -22.10 28.13 23.45
C THR A 91 -21.18 27.66 24.58
N TYR A 92 -19.91 27.37 24.26
CA TYR A 92 -18.90 27.00 25.25
C TYR A 92 -18.70 28.13 26.27
N THR A 93 -18.42 29.35 25.80
CA THR A 93 -18.17 30.50 26.69
C THR A 93 -19.33 30.78 27.64
N GLN A 94 -20.57 30.60 27.20
CA GLN A 94 -21.76 30.88 28.01
C GLN A 94 -22.14 29.74 28.97
N LEU A 95 -21.95 28.48 28.59
CA LEU A 95 -22.56 27.35 29.31
C LEU A 95 -21.55 26.39 29.96
N HIS A 96 -20.24 26.52 29.70
CA HIS A 96 -19.25 25.59 30.24
C HIS A 96 -19.18 25.57 31.78
N GLU A 97 -19.47 26.70 32.44
CA GLU A 97 -19.51 26.80 33.91
C GLU A 97 -20.92 26.57 34.49
N GLU A 98 -21.98 26.94 33.77
CA GLU A 98 -23.36 26.90 34.28
C GLU A 98 -24.08 25.56 34.07
N ASP A 99 -23.97 24.95 32.88
CA ASP A 99 -24.67 23.70 32.55
C ASP A 99 -23.90 22.91 31.47
N PRO A 100 -22.90 22.11 31.89
CA PRO A 100 -22.07 21.30 30.98
C PRO A 100 -22.89 20.29 30.16
N GLY A 101 -24.00 19.79 30.71
CA GLY A 101 -24.86 18.81 30.05
C GLY A 101 -25.66 19.42 28.90
N LYS A 102 -26.19 20.62 29.09
CA LYS A 102 -26.86 21.39 28.03
C LYS A 102 -25.87 21.91 26.99
N MET A 103 -24.69 22.34 27.43
CA MET A 103 -23.59 22.75 26.53
C MET A 103 -23.24 21.62 25.55
N ALA A 104 -22.98 20.41 26.04
CA ALA A 104 -22.62 19.27 25.21
C ALA A 104 -23.72 18.97 24.16
N LYS A 105 -25.00 18.96 24.55
CA LYS A 105 -26.12 18.72 23.63
C LYS A 105 -26.25 19.79 22.54
N LEU A 106 -25.99 21.06 22.88
CA LEU A 106 -26.06 22.16 21.91
C LEU A 106 -24.89 22.13 20.93
N ILE A 107 -23.67 21.87 21.42
CA ILE A 107 -22.49 21.70 20.57
C ILE A 107 -22.69 20.48 19.65
N ASP A 108 -23.22 19.37 20.17
CA ASP A 108 -23.55 18.19 19.38
C ASP A 108 -24.57 18.50 18.29
N PHE A 109 -25.61 19.28 18.59
CA PHE A 109 -26.62 19.69 17.62
C PHE A 109 -26.04 20.60 16.54
N GLN A 110 -25.23 21.59 16.91
CA GLN A 110 -24.57 22.53 15.98
C GLN A 110 -23.62 21.78 15.04
N PHE A 111 -22.81 20.88 15.58
CA PHE A 111 -21.90 20.04 14.81
C PHE A 111 -22.67 19.13 13.85
N ASN A 112 -23.69 18.43 14.34
CA ASN A 112 -24.49 17.53 13.50
C ASN A 112 -25.25 18.27 12.39
N ASN A 113 -25.69 19.51 12.60
CA ASN A 113 -26.32 20.31 11.55
C ASN A 113 -25.33 20.71 10.44
N LEU A 114 -24.09 21.05 10.80
CA LEU A 114 -23.03 21.29 9.83
C LEU A 114 -22.74 20.03 9.01
N VAL A 115 -22.78 18.86 9.66
CA VAL A 115 -22.60 17.57 8.98
C VAL A 115 -23.81 17.18 8.14
N LYS A 116 -25.05 17.53 8.51
CA LYS A 116 -26.27 17.24 7.72
C LYS A 116 -26.38 18.09 6.46
N LEU A 117 -25.88 19.32 6.46
CA LEU A 117 -25.76 20.15 5.25
C LEU A 117 -24.93 19.48 4.13
N LYS A 118 -24.18 18.41 4.46
CA LYS A 118 -23.47 17.53 3.52
C LYS A 118 -24.38 16.70 2.62
N SER A 119 -25.63 16.39 3.02
CA SER A 119 -26.53 15.52 2.23
C SER A 119 -27.32 16.27 1.17
N ASP A 120 -27.71 17.52 1.45
CA ASP A 120 -28.66 18.25 0.60
C ASP A 120 -27.99 18.89 -0.63
N ASP A 121 -26.72 19.27 -0.55
CA ASP A 121 -25.96 19.83 -1.70
C ASP A 121 -25.58 18.76 -2.76
N THR A 122 -25.89 17.48 -2.52
CA THR A 122 -25.66 16.38 -3.49
C THR A 122 -26.91 15.95 -4.25
N SER A 123 -28.05 16.60 -4.05
CA SER A 123 -29.35 16.17 -4.62
C SER A 123 -30.17 17.28 -5.27
N SER A 124 -29.56 18.21 -6.00
CA SER A 124 -30.31 19.08 -6.92
C SER A 124 -29.50 19.52 -8.13
N GLU A 125 -29.62 18.77 -9.23
CA GLU A 125 -29.63 19.32 -10.60
C GLU A 125 -30.10 18.24 -11.59
N LYS A 126 -31.42 18.18 -11.78
CA LYS A 126 -32.04 17.60 -12.98
C LYS A 126 -33.16 18.52 -13.44
N GLU A 127 -33.15 18.73 -14.76
CA GLU A 127 -34.17 19.33 -15.65
C GLU A 127 -34.06 20.84 -15.97
N PRO A 128 -34.61 21.31 -17.10
CA PRO A 128 -34.30 20.89 -18.47
C PRO A 128 -34.01 22.11 -19.38
N ILE A 129 -33.30 21.89 -20.48
CA ILE A 129 -32.96 22.94 -21.45
C ILE A 129 -34.21 23.36 -22.25
N LYS A 130 -34.60 24.63 -22.14
CA LYS A 130 -35.51 25.30 -23.10
C LYS A 130 -34.75 26.36 -23.90
N HIS A 131 -34.80 26.22 -25.21
CA HIS A 131 -34.42 27.23 -26.19
C HIS A 131 -35.28 28.50 -26.05
N THR A 132 -34.63 29.66 -26.00
CA THR A 132 -35.17 30.90 -26.58
C THR A 132 -34.04 31.79 -27.11
N THR A 133 -34.11 32.01 -28.41
CA THR A 133 -33.42 33.00 -29.23
C THR A 133 -33.64 34.44 -28.75
N LYS A 134 -32.58 35.27 -28.80
CA LYS A 134 -32.65 36.68 -29.24
C LYS A 134 -31.28 37.16 -29.71
N ALA A 135 -31.30 37.86 -30.84
CA ALA A 135 -30.18 38.22 -31.70
C ALA A 135 -29.73 39.68 -31.48
N ILE A 136 -28.72 40.10 -32.28
CA ILE A 136 -28.32 41.48 -32.67
C ILE A 136 -27.25 42.09 -31.71
N ASN A 137 -26.09 42.63 -32.10
CA ASN A 137 -25.46 42.96 -33.39
C ASN A 137 -23.93 43.10 -33.25
N GLU A 138 -23.27 43.06 -34.41
CA GLU A 138 -21.88 43.45 -34.71
C GLU A 138 -21.56 44.92 -34.34
N SER A 139 -20.33 45.21 -33.90
CA SER A 139 -19.32 45.92 -34.72
C SER A 139 -18.03 46.25 -33.92
N ASP A 140 -16.96 46.35 -34.70
CA ASP A 140 -15.74 47.16 -34.52
C ASP A 140 -14.47 46.59 -33.86
N ALA A 141 -13.45 46.62 -34.72
CA ALA A 141 -12.06 46.33 -34.54
C ALA A 141 -11.33 47.41 -33.71
N ALA A 142 -10.33 47.00 -32.93
CA ALA A 142 -8.95 47.50 -33.05
C ALA A 142 -8.05 46.99 -31.91
N SER A 143 -6.88 46.49 -32.32
CA SER A 143 -5.58 46.47 -31.63
C SER A 143 -5.52 46.83 -30.12
N ASN A 144 -5.04 45.88 -29.30
CA ASN A 144 -4.00 46.20 -28.31
C ASN A 144 -3.24 44.96 -27.83
N ILE A 145 -1.94 44.96 -28.14
CA ILE A 145 -0.91 44.02 -27.68
C ILE A 145 -0.52 44.37 -26.24
N PRO A 146 -0.49 43.44 -25.26
CA PRO A 146 0.20 43.70 -24.01
C PRO A 146 1.72 43.49 -24.18
N LYS A 147 2.47 44.57 -23.99
CA LYS A 147 3.94 44.61 -23.95
C LYS A 147 4.51 43.71 -22.85
N LYS A 148 5.62 43.04 -23.17
CA LYS A 148 6.56 42.37 -22.25
C LYS A 148 7.01 43.32 -21.14
N LYS A 149 6.99 42.87 -19.88
CA LYS A 149 7.75 43.46 -18.77
C LYS A 149 9.10 42.74 -18.62
N ALA A 150 10.15 43.53 -18.42
CA ALA A 150 11.55 43.13 -18.22
C ALA A 150 11.79 42.54 -16.80
N PRO A 151 12.90 41.83 -16.57
CA PRO A 151 13.07 40.94 -15.41
C PRO A 151 13.58 41.70 -14.18
N THR A 152 13.08 41.34 -13.00
CA THR A 152 13.56 41.85 -11.72
C THR A 152 14.18 40.72 -10.89
N ASN A 153 15.50 40.84 -10.69
CA ASN A 153 16.40 40.27 -9.67
C ASN A 153 16.32 38.78 -9.29
N GLY A 154 17.48 38.12 -9.44
CA GLY A 154 17.70 36.68 -9.35
C GLY A 154 17.45 36.05 -7.98
N LYS A 155 16.88 34.84 -8.01
CA LYS A 155 16.79 33.94 -6.86
C LYS A 155 18.19 33.40 -6.54
N LYS A 156 18.70 33.68 -5.35
CA LYS A 156 19.90 33.04 -4.80
C LYS A 156 19.58 31.56 -4.49
N MET A 157 20.39 30.65 -5.03
CA MET A 157 20.32 29.22 -4.66
C MET A 157 21.15 29.00 -3.40
N ARG A 158 20.65 28.13 -2.52
CA ARG A 158 21.32 27.79 -1.25
C ARG A 158 21.76 26.34 -1.26
N ARG A 159 22.97 26.09 -0.74
CA ARG A 159 23.53 24.74 -0.57
C ARG A 159 23.85 24.53 0.90
N TRP A 160 23.56 23.33 1.39
CA TRP A 160 23.98 22.86 2.71
C TRP A 160 25.40 22.33 2.65
N VAL A 161 26.30 22.89 3.47
CA VAL A 161 27.68 22.43 3.61
C VAL A 161 28.03 22.44 5.10
N ASN A 162 28.48 21.31 5.64
CA ASN A 162 28.97 21.16 7.02
C ASN A 162 28.03 21.72 8.11
N GLY A 163 26.72 21.53 7.97
CA GLY A 163 25.74 21.92 8.99
C GLY A 163 25.31 23.39 8.96
N GLU A 164 25.79 24.18 8.01
CA GLU A 164 25.34 25.56 7.81
C GLU A 164 24.84 25.80 6.38
N LEU A 165 23.99 26.83 6.25
CA LEU A 165 23.23 27.14 5.06
C LEU A 165 23.88 28.36 4.37
N VAL A 166 24.54 28.14 3.23
CA VAL A 166 25.34 29.17 2.55
C VAL A 166 24.66 29.61 1.24
N ASP A 167 24.61 30.91 1.02
CA ASP A 167 24.11 31.54 -0.21
C ASP A 167 25.20 31.53 -1.30
N VAL A 168 24.91 31.01 -2.49
CA VAL A 168 25.83 31.04 -3.64
C VAL A 168 25.28 31.98 -4.70
N THR A 169 26.09 32.96 -5.12
CA THR A 169 25.79 33.84 -6.26
C THR A 169 26.17 33.13 -7.56
N ALA A 170 25.29 33.24 -8.55
CA ALA A 170 25.43 32.62 -9.86
C ALA A 170 26.45 33.38 -10.72
N ASP A 171 27.73 33.23 -10.40
CA ASP A 171 28.86 33.53 -11.29
C ASP A 171 30.02 32.65 -10.82
N ASP A 172 30.08 31.41 -11.34
CA ASP A 172 31.34 30.74 -11.64
C ASP A 172 31.06 29.48 -12.47
N ALA A 173 31.60 29.49 -13.68
CA ALA A 173 31.61 28.37 -14.60
C ALA A 173 32.59 27.30 -14.09
N ALA A 174 32.07 26.17 -13.61
CA ALA A 174 32.83 24.93 -13.47
C ALA A 174 31.86 23.74 -13.33
N LEU A 175 31.22 23.38 -14.44
CA LEU A 175 30.51 22.11 -14.61
C LEU A 175 31.16 21.37 -15.78
N ASP A 176 32.33 20.79 -15.53
CA ASP A 176 32.90 19.72 -16.33
C ASP A 176 33.81 18.88 -15.44
N TYR A 177 33.46 17.61 -15.24
CA TYR A 177 34.33 16.59 -14.64
C TYR A 177 34.38 15.37 -15.56
N SER A 178 34.54 15.61 -16.85
CA SER A 178 35.12 14.64 -17.76
C SER A 178 36.62 14.88 -17.89
N LEU A 179 37.43 14.53 -16.89
CA LEU A 179 38.89 14.36 -17.06
C LEU A 179 39.45 13.60 -15.85
N SER A 180 39.91 12.37 -16.11
CA SER A 180 40.70 11.55 -15.19
C SER A 180 42.13 12.07 -15.11
N GLN A 181 42.68 12.25 -13.91
CA GLN A 181 44.10 12.01 -13.67
C GLN A 181 44.43 11.69 -12.20
N GLU A 182 45.48 10.89 -12.09
CA GLU A 182 46.01 10.12 -10.96
C GLU A 182 46.57 10.98 -9.82
N GLY A 183 46.59 10.40 -8.60
CA GLY A 183 47.57 10.78 -7.58
C GLY A 183 47.02 11.23 -6.22
N ASP A 184 47.29 10.41 -5.20
CA ASP A 184 47.40 10.70 -3.77
C ASP A 184 46.17 10.71 -2.83
N ALA A 185 46.09 9.57 -2.12
CA ALA A 185 46.20 9.45 -0.66
C ALA A 185 44.99 9.80 0.25
N MET A 186 44.22 8.73 0.52
CA MET A 186 43.64 8.31 1.80
C MET A 186 42.96 9.35 2.72
N CYS A 187 41.62 9.26 2.73
CA CYS A 187 40.83 9.30 3.97
C CYS A 187 39.91 8.07 3.99
N SER A 188 40.45 6.95 4.48
CA SER A 188 39.73 5.70 4.71
C SER A 188 38.94 5.76 6.01
N GLY A 189 37.63 6.00 5.91
CA GLY A 189 36.67 5.58 6.95
C GLY A 189 36.11 4.20 6.57
N PRO A 190 35.82 3.30 7.52
CA PRO A 190 35.33 1.97 7.19
C PRO A 190 33.91 2.11 6.65
N TYR A 191 33.78 2.00 5.32
CA TYR A 191 32.53 1.61 4.71
C TYR A 191 32.24 0.20 5.20
N ASN A 192 31.13 0.02 5.91
CA ASN A 192 30.58 -1.31 6.12
C ASN A 192 30.29 -1.89 4.73
N GLU A 193 31.21 -2.73 4.28
CA GLU A 193 31.05 -3.63 3.17
C GLU A 193 29.80 -4.46 3.46
N PHE A 194 28.70 -4.17 2.75
CA PHE A 194 27.55 -5.06 2.72
C PHE A 194 28.02 -6.33 2.00
N THR A 195 28.63 -7.24 2.77
CA THR A 195 28.88 -8.61 2.37
C THR A 195 27.51 -9.27 2.24
N VAL A 196 27.03 -9.33 1.00
CA VAL A 196 25.88 -10.16 0.66
C VAL A 196 26.37 -11.60 0.76
N ASP A 197 25.83 -12.33 1.72
CA ASP A 197 26.06 -13.75 1.86
C ASP A 197 25.57 -14.48 0.60
N HIS A 198 26.52 -14.94 -0.23
CA HIS A 198 26.25 -15.68 -1.45
C HIS A 198 25.53 -17.01 -1.19
N GLU A 199 25.51 -17.55 0.04
CA GLU A 199 24.74 -18.75 0.37
C GLU A 199 23.22 -18.48 0.44
N SER A 200 22.81 -17.22 0.64
CA SER A 200 21.40 -16.81 0.63
C SER A 200 20.85 -16.53 -0.77
N ALA A 201 21.71 -16.54 -1.79
CA ALA A 201 21.35 -16.32 -3.18
C ALA A 201 20.79 -17.61 -3.80
N PHE A 202 19.46 -17.72 -3.82
CA PHE A 202 18.69 -18.64 -4.68
C PHE A 202 19.32 -20.03 -4.86
N THR A 203 19.29 -20.85 -3.81
CA THR A 203 19.50 -22.29 -3.95
C THR A 203 18.42 -22.88 -4.86
N ARG A 204 18.82 -23.24 -6.08
CA ARG A 204 18.12 -24.26 -6.87
C ARG A 204 18.18 -25.54 -6.04
N GLU A 205 17.02 -26.04 -5.60
CA GLU A 205 16.87 -27.17 -4.66
C GLU A 205 17.06 -26.79 -3.19
N ASN A 206 16.10 -26.04 -2.64
CA ASN A 206 15.31 -26.46 -1.48
C ASN A 206 14.29 -25.37 -1.14
N ASP A 207 13.02 -25.74 -1.02
CA ASP A 207 12.03 -24.87 -0.39
C ASP A 207 12.41 -24.65 1.08
N LEU A 208 12.26 -23.39 1.54
CA LEU A 208 12.32 -22.88 2.93
C LEU A 208 13.69 -22.42 3.46
N VAL A 209 13.73 -21.19 4.03
CA VAL A 209 13.89 -20.89 5.47
C VAL A 209 13.40 -19.45 5.72
N LEU A 210 12.40 -19.24 6.59
CA LEU A 210 12.16 -17.93 7.23
C LEU A 210 13.12 -17.87 8.43
N ILE A 211 13.96 -16.86 8.45
CA ILE A 211 14.95 -16.61 9.50
C ILE A 211 14.18 -16.32 10.79
N ASN A 212 13.99 -17.36 11.59
CA ASN A 212 13.68 -17.33 13.03
C ASN A 212 13.81 -18.73 13.66
N GLU A 213 14.04 -19.80 12.89
CA GLU A 213 14.25 -21.17 13.41
C GLU A 213 15.71 -21.64 13.42
N LEU A 214 16.66 -20.88 12.85
CA LEU A 214 18.08 -21.29 12.74
C LEU A 214 18.85 -21.15 14.06
N HIS A 215 18.43 -20.27 14.98
CA HIS A 215 19.01 -20.22 16.33
C HIS A 215 18.62 -21.45 17.17
N ASP A 216 17.39 -21.95 17.01
CA ASP A 216 16.89 -23.12 17.78
C ASP A 216 17.49 -24.46 17.34
N VAL A 217 18.11 -24.53 16.16
CA VAL A 217 18.76 -25.75 15.63
C VAL A 217 20.25 -25.74 15.89
N LEU A 218 20.90 -24.57 15.87
CA LEU A 218 22.33 -24.45 16.18
C LEU A 218 22.61 -24.65 17.68
N GLU A 219 21.68 -24.26 18.57
CA GLU A 219 21.78 -24.56 20.00
C GLU A 219 21.55 -26.04 20.36
N ARG A 220 21.09 -26.87 19.41
CA ARG A 220 20.85 -28.32 19.63
C ARG A 220 21.99 -29.24 19.21
N ASN A 221 23.00 -28.72 18.51
CA ASN A 221 24.06 -29.55 17.90
C ASN A 221 25.47 -29.32 18.47
N GLU A 222 25.63 -28.56 19.56
CA GLU A 222 26.88 -28.54 20.33
C GLU A 222 26.64 -29.10 21.74
N GLY A 223 26.87 -30.41 21.89
CA GLY A 223 27.10 -31.05 23.18
C GLY A 223 26.25 -32.29 23.43
N ASP A 224 26.69 -33.44 22.91
CA ASP A 224 26.44 -34.71 23.59
C ASP A 224 27.73 -35.54 23.58
N GLU A 225 28.43 -35.53 24.72
CA GLU A 225 29.21 -36.66 25.24
C GLU A 225 29.32 -36.51 26.77
N GLY A 226 28.56 -37.30 27.53
CA GLY A 226 28.80 -37.50 28.97
C GLY A 226 27.56 -37.88 29.79
N ASP A 227 27.48 -39.15 30.19
CA ASP A 227 26.48 -39.74 31.08
C ASP A 227 26.19 -38.95 32.37
N ALA A 228 24.93 -38.61 32.64
CA ALA A 228 24.33 -38.51 33.99
C ALA A 228 22.80 -38.30 33.94
N GLU A 229 22.08 -39.10 34.72
CA GLU A 229 20.63 -38.97 34.95
C GLU A 229 20.23 -37.54 35.35
N SER A 230 19.36 -36.90 34.56
CA SER A 230 18.59 -35.74 35.00
C SER A 230 17.31 -35.59 34.17
N GLU A 231 16.18 -35.45 34.87
CA GLU A 231 14.85 -35.23 34.29
C GLU A 231 14.83 -33.98 33.40
N VAL A 232 14.72 -34.16 32.08
CA VAL A 232 14.49 -33.06 31.14
C VAL A 232 12.98 -32.87 30.97
N LYS A 233 12.44 -31.82 31.62
CA LYS A 233 11.09 -31.30 31.33
C LYS A 233 11.09 -30.63 29.95
N LEU A 234 10.37 -31.23 29.00
CA LEU A 234 10.03 -30.62 27.70
C LEU A 234 9.32 -29.26 27.89
N PRO A 235 9.62 -28.25 27.05
CA PRO A 235 8.96 -26.95 27.16
C PRO A 235 7.49 -27.09 26.73
N ALA A 236 6.60 -26.60 27.59
CA ALA A 236 5.17 -26.67 27.40
C ALA A 236 4.74 -25.86 26.17
N LYS A 237 4.08 -26.54 25.21
CA LYS A 237 3.33 -25.90 24.13
C LYS A 237 2.31 -24.95 24.74
N THR A 238 2.53 -23.66 24.57
CA THR A 238 1.81 -22.57 25.24
C THR A 238 0.41 -22.37 24.65
N GLY A 239 -0.60 -22.36 25.53
CA GLY A 239 -1.86 -21.63 25.31
C GLY A 239 -3.14 -22.46 25.16
N PHE A 240 -3.26 -23.28 24.11
CA PHE A 240 -4.58 -23.82 23.71
C PHE A 240 -4.65 -25.35 23.57
N LEU A 241 -3.52 -26.01 23.27
CA LEU A 241 -3.44 -27.48 23.19
C LEU A 241 -3.84 -28.17 24.50
N SER A 242 -3.59 -27.52 25.65
CA SER A 242 -4.01 -27.99 26.98
C SER A 242 -5.53 -28.13 27.14
N LYS A 243 -6.35 -27.45 26.33
CA LYS A 243 -7.82 -27.53 26.41
C LYS A 243 -8.44 -28.53 25.43
N ILE A 244 -7.68 -28.99 24.44
CA ILE A 244 -8.15 -29.96 23.42
C ILE A 244 -7.67 -31.39 23.73
N THR A 245 -6.61 -31.56 24.52
CA THR A 245 -6.12 -32.89 24.94
C THR A 245 -7.15 -33.73 25.71
N SER A 246 -8.20 -33.13 26.29
CA SER A 246 -9.28 -33.91 26.93
C SER A 246 -10.23 -34.60 25.94
N TYR A 247 -10.14 -34.29 24.64
CA TYR A 247 -11.01 -34.81 23.58
C TYR A 247 -10.29 -35.72 22.57
N PHE A 248 -9.01 -36.01 22.78
CA PHE A 248 -8.18 -36.75 21.81
C PHE A 248 -8.56 -38.22 21.61
N GLY A 249 -9.50 -38.76 22.40
CA GLY A 249 -9.96 -40.16 22.30
C GLY A 249 -11.46 -40.36 22.10
N SER A 250 -12.28 -39.30 22.14
CA SER A 250 -13.74 -39.38 22.03
C SER A 250 -14.23 -38.75 20.73
N SER A 251 -15.16 -39.42 20.05
CA SER A 251 -15.84 -38.86 18.87
C SER A 251 -16.66 -37.65 19.30
N VAL A 252 -16.42 -36.48 18.69
CA VAL A 252 -17.13 -35.23 18.98
C VAL A 252 -18.15 -34.98 17.87
N ASP A 253 -19.22 -34.27 18.21
CA ASP A 253 -20.20 -33.82 17.24
C ASP A 253 -19.53 -32.92 16.18
N ILE A 254 -19.82 -33.20 14.91
CA ILE A 254 -19.22 -32.48 13.78
C ILE A 254 -19.60 -31.00 13.77
N GLU A 255 -20.80 -30.63 14.25
CA GLU A 255 -21.25 -29.24 14.32
C GLU A 255 -20.44 -28.44 15.35
N GLU A 256 -20.14 -29.04 16.51
CA GLU A 256 -19.34 -28.39 17.54
C GLU A 256 -17.90 -28.15 17.07
N LEU A 257 -17.29 -29.16 16.43
CA LEU A 257 -15.95 -29.02 15.83
C LEU A 257 -15.94 -27.97 14.73
N SER A 258 -16.94 -28.00 13.86
CA SER A 258 -17.07 -27.04 12.76
C SER A 258 -17.12 -25.60 13.25
N LYS A 259 -17.84 -25.34 14.34
CA LYS A 259 -17.87 -24.01 14.96
C LYS A 259 -16.48 -23.61 15.49
N LYS A 260 -15.80 -24.49 16.22
CA LYS A 260 -14.46 -24.22 16.77
C LYS A 260 -13.43 -23.92 15.68
N PHE A 261 -13.37 -24.75 14.64
CA PHE A 261 -12.46 -24.54 13.52
C PHE A 261 -12.83 -23.30 12.70
N THR A 262 -14.11 -22.96 12.57
CA THR A 262 -14.52 -21.68 11.94
C THR A 262 -13.97 -20.48 12.71
N GLU A 263 -14.11 -20.49 14.04
CA GLU A 263 -13.57 -19.43 14.92
C GLU A 263 -12.03 -19.34 14.82
N GLN A 264 -11.34 -20.48 14.79
CA GLN A 264 -9.89 -20.54 14.59
C GLN A 264 -9.46 -19.92 13.25
N LEU A 265 -10.11 -20.31 12.13
CA LEU A 265 -9.80 -19.76 10.81
C LEU A 265 -10.00 -18.24 10.78
N ILE A 266 -11.07 -17.74 11.41
CA ILE A 266 -11.33 -16.30 11.52
C ILE A 266 -10.23 -15.60 12.33
N ALA A 267 -9.79 -16.20 13.44
CA ALA A 267 -8.69 -15.67 14.24
C ALA A 267 -7.37 -15.57 13.45
N LYS A 268 -7.16 -16.49 12.49
CA LYS A 268 -6.03 -16.48 11.55
C LYS A 268 -6.23 -15.55 10.36
N ASN A 269 -7.16 -14.59 10.44
CA ASN A 269 -7.45 -13.57 9.42
C ASN A 269 -8.15 -14.10 8.14
N ILE A 270 -8.86 -15.23 8.23
CA ILE A 270 -9.75 -15.70 7.16
C ILE A 270 -11.12 -15.01 7.31
N ALA A 271 -11.67 -14.51 6.19
CA ALA A 271 -12.96 -13.83 6.20
C ALA A 271 -14.06 -14.80 6.67
N PRO A 272 -15.05 -14.35 7.48
CA PRO A 272 -16.06 -15.25 8.05
C PRO A 272 -16.82 -16.08 7.01
N ALA A 273 -17.16 -15.49 5.87
CA ALA A 273 -17.82 -16.20 4.77
C ALA A 273 -16.92 -17.29 4.15
N THR A 274 -15.62 -17.01 4.00
CA THR A 274 -14.63 -17.97 3.48
C THR A 274 -14.41 -19.11 4.46
N ALA A 275 -14.25 -18.82 5.76
CA ALA A 275 -14.07 -19.82 6.81
C ALA A 275 -15.27 -20.77 6.87
N LYS A 276 -16.49 -20.21 6.87
CA LYS A 276 -17.73 -21.00 6.83
C LYS A 276 -17.80 -21.89 5.58
N ALA A 277 -17.48 -21.36 4.40
CA ALA A 277 -17.50 -22.13 3.17
C ALA A 277 -16.48 -23.29 3.17
N ILE A 278 -15.30 -23.11 3.77
CA ILE A 278 -14.30 -24.17 3.91
C ILE A 278 -14.83 -25.28 4.82
N VAL A 279 -15.35 -24.91 5.98
CA VAL A 279 -15.87 -25.86 6.97
C VAL A 279 -17.09 -26.61 6.45
N GLU A 280 -18.01 -25.95 5.74
CA GLU A 280 -19.16 -26.61 5.11
C GLU A 280 -18.74 -27.66 4.07
N ARG A 281 -17.67 -27.41 3.29
CA ARG A 281 -17.13 -28.41 2.36
C ARG A 281 -16.59 -29.63 3.09
N ILE A 282 -15.93 -29.43 4.23
CA ILE A 282 -15.40 -30.50 5.07
C ILE A 282 -16.55 -31.32 5.68
N GLN A 283 -17.57 -30.64 6.23
CA GLN A 283 -18.77 -31.30 6.77
C GLN A 283 -19.44 -32.21 5.73
N ASN A 284 -19.64 -31.68 4.52
CA ASN A 284 -20.24 -32.42 3.41
C ASN A 284 -19.37 -33.62 2.98
N LYS A 285 -18.05 -33.52 3.08
CA LYS A 285 -17.10 -34.59 2.72
C LYS A 285 -17.06 -35.72 3.76
N LEU A 286 -17.19 -35.40 5.05
CA LEU A 286 -17.04 -36.38 6.13
C LEU A 286 -18.29 -37.25 6.36
N ALA A 287 -19.48 -36.81 5.91
CA ALA A 287 -20.78 -37.53 5.89
C ALA A 287 -21.27 -38.15 7.22
N SER A 288 -20.46 -38.06 8.28
CA SER A 288 -20.65 -38.69 9.59
C SER A 288 -21.08 -37.63 10.61
N LYS A 289 -22.00 -37.99 11.51
CA LYS A 289 -22.48 -37.08 12.57
C LYS A 289 -21.43 -36.83 13.65
N SER A 290 -20.50 -37.76 13.85
CA SER A 290 -19.40 -37.62 14.79
C SER A 290 -18.07 -37.99 14.14
N VAL A 291 -17.04 -37.23 14.46
CA VAL A 291 -15.68 -37.42 13.96
C VAL A 291 -14.66 -37.13 15.06
N THR A 292 -13.46 -37.68 14.94
CA THR A 292 -12.36 -37.35 15.85
C THR A 292 -11.66 -36.07 15.38
N VAL A 293 -11.06 -35.34 16.32
CA VAL A 293 -10.33 -34.09 16.01
C VAL A 293 -9.25 -34.29 14.94
N PRO A 294 -8.38 -35.32 14.99
CA PRO A 294 -7.33 -35.51 13.98
C PRO A 294 -7.87 -35.77 12.56
N VAL A 295 -9.03 -36.44 12.45
CA VAL A 295 -9.67 -36.67 11.15
C VAL A 295 -10.20 -35.36 10.57
N PHE A 296 -10.76 -34.49 11.41
CA PHE A 296 -11.22 -33.17 10.98
C PHE A 296 -10.04 -32.26 10.59
N GLU A 297 -8.96 -32.24 11.39
CA GLU A 297 -7.73 -31.51 11.09
C GLU A 297 -7.13 -31.95 9.77
N GLN A 298 -7.02 -33.27 9.52
CA GLN A 298 -6.53 -33.77 8.25
C GLN A 298 -7.42 -33.34 7.07
N ALA A 299 -8.75 -33.39 7.24
CA ALA A 299 -9.67 -32.93 6.20
C ALA A 299 -9.56 -31.43 5.93
N LEU A 300 -9.27 -30.63 6.96
CA LEU A 300 -9.01 -29.19 6.84
C LEU A 300 -7.68 -28.94 6.11
N THR A 301 -6.61 -29.63 6.50
CA THR A 301 -5.30 -29.58 5.82
C THR A 301 -5.43 -29.91 4.34
N ASP A 302 -6.17 -30.96 3.99
CA ASP A 302 -6.41 -31.35 2.61
C ASP A 302 -7.14 -30.27 1.82
N GLU A 303 -8.21 -29.68 2.38
CA GLU A 303 -9.01 -28.65 1.69
C GLU A 303 -8.22 -27.34 1.54
N LEU A 304 -7.46 -26.91 2.55
CA LEU A 304 -6.60 -25.73 2.46
C LEU A 304 -5.46 -25.93 1.46
N THR A 305 -4.84 -27.11 1.46
CA THR A 305 -3.79 -27.48 0.49
C THR A 305 -4.36 -27.43 -0.93
N LYS A 306 -5.56 -27.99 -1.14
CA LYS A 306 -6.24 -27.96 -2.43
C LYS A 306 -6.56 -26.53 -2.90
N ILE A 307 -6.97 -25.64 -1.98
CA ILE A 307 -7.25 -24.24 -2.31
C ILE A 307 -5.99 -23.52 -2.78
N LEU A 308 -4.87 -23.71 -2.08
CA LEU A 308 -3.61 -23.01 -2.36
C LEU A 308 -2.80 -23.64 -3.50
N THR A 309 -3.10 -24.89 -3.87
CA THR A 309 -2.41 -25.56 -4.97
C THR A 309 -2.94 -25.04 -6.32
N PRO A 310 -2.09 -24.42 -7.15
CA PRO A 310 -2.51 -23.86 -8.43
C PRO A 310 -2.91 -24.97 -9.42
N ASN A 311 -3.98 -24.74 -10.19
CA ASN A 311 -4.36 -25.60 -11.32
C ASN A 311 -3.65 -25.22 -12.64
N VAL A 312 -2.78 -24.21 -12.59
CA VAL A 312 -2.05 -23.65 -13.73
C VAL A 312 -0.56 -23.64 -13.43
N SER A 313 0.28 -23.67 -14.47
CA SER A 313 1.73 -23.55 -14.28
C SER A 313 2.09 -22.21 -13.65
N THR A 314 2.91 -22.26 -12.60
CA THR A 314 3.51 -21.08 -11.94
C THR A 314 4.96 -20.86 -12.35
N ASP A 315 5.48 -21.63 -13.31
CA ASP A 315 6.85 -21.46 -13.82
C ASP A 315 6.93 -20.30 -14.82
N LEU A 316 7.19 -19.11 -14.28
CA LEU A 316 7.28 -17.89 -15.06
C LEU A 316 8.51 -17.88 -16.00
N LEU A 317 9.63 -18.51 -15.60
CA LEU A 317 10.84 -18.55 -16.44
C LEU A 317 10.62 -19.43 -17.66
N TYR A 318 9.95 -20.57 -17.48
CA TYR A 318 9.59 -21.44 -18.60
C TYR A 318 8.62 -20.74 -19.56
N ASP A 319 7.61 -20.02 -19.03
CA ASP A 319 6.64 -19.29 -19.86
C ASP A 319 7.33 -18.19 -20.70
N ILE A 320 8.25 -17.43 -20.08
CA ILE A 320 9.07 -16.42 -20.78
C ILE A 320 9.92 -17.04 -21.88
N LYS A 321 10.62 -18.15 -21.59
CA LYS A 321 11.46 -18.84 -22.60
C LYS A 321 10.65 -19.43 -23.75
N LYS A 322 9.42 -19.84 -23.48
CA LYS A 322 8.49 -20.37 -24.49
C LYS A 322 7.73 -19.26 -25.22
N ASN A 323 7.93 -17.99 -24.86
CA ASN A 323 7.24 -16.88 -25.49
C ASN A 323 7.48 -16.91 -27.01
N LYS A 324 6.43 -17.23 -27.76
CA LYS A 324 6.48 -17.34 -29.23
C LYS A 324 6.21 -16.00 -29.92
N ARG A 325 6.03 -14.93 -29.16
CA ARG A 325 5.71 -13.62 -29.70
C ARG A 325 7.03 -12.91 -30.01
N ASP A 326 7.13 -12.26 -31.17
CA ASP A 326 8.27 -11.43 -31.56
C ASP A 326 8.26 -10.07 -30.81
N ARG A 327 8.10 -10.12 -29.49
CA ARG A 327 8.09 -8.97 -28.59
C ARG A 327 8.57 -9.41 -27.20
N PRO A 328 9.11 -8.49 -26.38
CA PRO A 328 9.48 -8.79 -25.00
C PRO A 328 8.27 -9.31 -24.20
N TYR A 329 8.55 -10.11 -23.19
CA TYR A 329 7.53 -10.62 -22.28
C TYR A 329 7.05 -9.52 -21.33
N VAL A 330 5.78 -9.17 -21.38
CA VAL A 330 5.24 -8.00 -20.67
C VAL A 330 4.53 -8.43 -19.39
N ILE A 331 4.95 -7.91 -18.24
CA ILE A 331 4.32 -8.17 -16.94
C ILE A 331 3.82 -6.84 -16.37
N SER A 332 2.53 -6.75 -16.08
CA SER A 332 1.94 -5.60 -15.40
C SER A 332 1.74 -5.88 -13.93
N VAL A 333 2.24 -5.00 -13.06
CA VAL A 333 2.03 -5.07 -11.61
C VAL A 333 0.95 -4.08 -11.19
N VAL A 334 -0.09 -4.57 -10.52
CA VAL A 334 -1.26 -3.79 -10.08
C VAL A 334 -1.59 -4.03 -8.61
N GLY A 335 -2.48 -3.21 -8.04
CA GLY A 335 -2.93 -3.35 -6.65
C GLY A 335 -3.33 -2.02 -6.02
N VAL A 336 -3.74 -2.07 -4.75
CA VAL A 336 -4.13 -0.86 -4.00
C VAL A 336 -2.91 0.00 -3.61
N ASN A 337 -3.14 1.15 -2.98
CA ASN A 337 -2.07 2.00 -2.48
C ASN A 337 -1.42 1.38 -1.23
N GLY A 338 -0.10 1.55 -1.07
CA GLY A 338 0.60 1.15 0.16
C GLY A 338 0.94 -0.34 0.33
N VAL A 339 0.52 -1.21 -0.58
CA VAL A 339 0.82 -2.67 -0.54
C VAL A 339 2.22 -3.04 -1.06
N GLY A 340 3.07 -2.06 -1.35
CA GLY A 340 4.45 -2.34 -1.80
C GLY A 340 4.60 -2.83 -3.25
N LYS A 341 3.78 -2.33 -4.19
CA LYS A 341 3.88 -2.64 -5.64
C LYS A 341 5.28 -2.38 -6.21
N SER A 342 5.75 -1.13 -6.14
CA SER A 342 7.06 -0.73 -6.69
C SER A 342 8.21 -1.52 -6.03
N THR A 343 8.13 -1.77 -4.72
CA THR A 343 9.14 -2.57 -4.01
C THR A 343 9.15 -4.02 -4.49
N ASN A 344 7.99 -4.69 -4.56
CA ASN A 344 7.93 -6.08 -5.04
C ASN A 344 8.23 -6.20 -6.54
N LEU A 345 7.94 -5.17 -7.34
CA LEU A 345 8.37 -5.09 -8.74
C LEU A 345 9.90 -5.03 -8.83
N ALA A 346 10.57 -4.27 -7.97
CA ALA A 346 12.03 -4.23 -7.92
C ALA A 346 12.63 -5.57 -7.45
N LYS A 347 12.00 -6.25 -6.48
CA LYS A 347 12.40 -7.62 -6.08
C LYS A 347 12.23 -8.62 -7.23
N LEU A 348 11.13 -8.52 -7.98
CA LEU A 348 10.89 -9.36 -9.14
C LEU A 348 11.92 -9.07 -10.26
N ALA A 349 12.27 -7.80 -10.48
CA ALA A 349 13.33 -7.41 -11.41
C ALA A 349 14.68 -8.01 -11.00
N TYR A 350 15.04 -7.91 -9.71
CA TYR A 350 16.23 -8.55 -9.18
C TYR A 350 16.24 -10.06 -9.43
N TRP A 351 15.14 -10.75 -9.14
CA TRP A 351 15.01 -12.17 -9.41
C TRP A 351 15.22 -12.54 -10.89
N PHE A 352 14.71 -11.73 -11.82
CA PHE A 352 14.96 -11.94 -13.25
C PHE A 352 16.41 -11.70 -13.66
N LEU A 353 17.07 -10.69 -13.09
CA LEU A 353 18.50 -10.45 -13.32
C LEU A 353 19.36 -11.62 -12.83
N GLN A 354 19.03 -12.19 -11.67
CA GLN A 354 19.70 -13.41 -11.15
C GLN A 354 19.48 -14.64 -12.06
N ASN A 355 18.48 -14.59 -12.94
CA ASN A 355 18.22 -15.60 -13.97
C ASN A 355 18.75 -15.19 -15.35
N ASN A 356 19.67 -14.22 -15.42
CA ASN A 356 20.32 -13.71 -16.63
C ASN A 356 19.34 -13.19 -17.68
N MET A 357 18.29 -12.49 -17.26
CA MET A 357 17.31 -11.87 -18.17
C MET A 357 17.47 -10.35 -18.19
N ASN A 358 17.35 -9.75 -19.37
CA ASN A 358 17.36 -8.31 -19.58
C ASN A 358 15.98 -7.72 -19.23
N VAL A 359 15.96 -6.78 -18.28
CA VAL A 359 14.72 -6.24 -17.71
C VAL A 359 14.58 -4.75 -17.99
N LEU A 360 13.49 -4.35 -18.65
CA LEU A 360 13.07 -2.95 -18.73
C LEU A 360 11.96 -2.70 -17.70
N ILE A 361 12.17 -1.76 -16.79
CA ILE A 361 11.10 -1.27 -15.89
C ILE A 361 10.44 -0.05 -16.54
N CYS A 362 9.12 -0.06 -16.64
CA CYS A 362 8.32 1.04 -17.15
C CYS A 362 7.57 1.74 -16.01
N ALA A 363 7.87 3.01 -15.76
CA ALA A 363 7.21 3.82 -14.74
C ALA A 363 5.86 4.34 -15.22
N CYS A 364 4.78 3.64 -14.85
CA CYS A 364 3.40 4.02 -15.14
C CYS A 364 2.60 4.49 -13.90
N ASP A 365 3.24 4.58 -12.72
CA ASP A 365 2.69 5.31 -11.56
C ASP A 365 2.94 6.82 -11.73
N THR A 366 2.16 7.44 -12.62
CA THR A 366 2.28 8.87 -12.96
C THR A 366 1.34 9.75 -12.14
N PHE A 367 0.70 9.21 -11.10
CA PHE A 367 -0.24 9.93 -10.26
C PHE A 367 0.37 10.30 -8.90
N ARG A 368 1.16 9.41 -8.31
CA ARG A 368 1.78 9.62 -7.00
C ARG A 368 3.11 10.37 -7.17
N SER A 369 3.23 11.53 -6.53
CA SER A 369 4.49 12.28 -6.48
C SER A 369 5.61 11.42 -5.87
N GLY A 370 6.79 11.42 -6.49
CA GLY A 370 7.94 10.65 -6.04
C GLY A 370 7.95 9.18 -6.48
N ALA A 371 6.90 8.69 -7.14
CA ALA A 371 6.84 7.28 -7.54
C ALA A 371 7.87 6.93 -8.63
N VAL A 372 8.06 7.85 -9.58
CA VAL A 372 9.04 7.71 -10.64
C VAL A 372 10.46 7.74 -10.05
N GLU A 373 10.73 8.68 -9.15
CA GLU A 373 12.01 8.80 -8.45
C GLU A 373 12.29 7.57 -7.56
N GLN A 374 11.26 7.02 -6.91
CA GLN A 374 11.37 5.77 -6.15
C GLN A 374 11.85 4.61 -7.05
N LEU A 375 11.25 4.44 -8.23
CA LEU A 375 11.69 3.42 -9.19
C LEU A 375 13.09 3.69 -9.71
N LYS A 376 13.45 4.96 -9.94
CA LYS A 376 14.79 5.36 -10.38
C LYS A 376 15.87 4.96 -9.36
N VAL A 377 15.60 5.14 -8.07
CA VAL A 377 16.49 4.66 -7.01
C VAL A 377 16.63 3.14 -7.07
N HIS A 378 15.51 2.41 -7.23
CA HIS A 378 15.57 0.95 -7.36
C HIS A 378 16.40 0.50 -8.56
N VAL A 379 16.16 1.06 -9.74
CA VAL A 379 16.89 0.73 -10.96
C VAL A 379 18.37 1.03 -10.81
N ASN A 380 18.74 2.21 -10.29
CA ASN A 380 20.14 2.56 -10.07
C ASN A 380 20.85 1.58 -9.11
N ASN A 381 20.18 1.18 -8.03
CA ASN A 381 20.72 0.19 -7.09
C ASN A 381 20.88 -1.18 -7.74
N LEU A 382 19.89 -1.63 -8.52
CA LEU A 382 19.95 -2.90 -9.24
C LEU A 382 21.02 -2.89 -10.34
N GLN A 383 21.19 -1.78 -11.06
CA GLN A 383 22.27 -1.62 -12.05
C GLN A 383 23.65 -1.78 -11.39
N ARG A 384 23.87 -1.18 -10.22
CA ARG A 384 25.12 -1.31 -9.47
C ARG A 384 25.36 -2.76 -9.04
N LEU A 385 24.37 -3.40 -8.43
CA LEU A 385 24.47 -4.80 -8.01
C LEU A 385 24.74 -5.75 -9.19
N ASN A 386 24.11 -5.48 -10.33
CA ASN A 386 24.29 -6.30 -11.52
C ASN A 386 25.67 -6.10 -12.17
N SER A 387 26.18 -4.86 -12.16
CA SER A 387 27.51 -4.54 -12.69
C SER A 387 28.65 -5.18 -11.89
N SER A 388 28.43 -5.42 -10.60
CA SER A 388 29.36 -6.14 -9.73
C SER A 388 29.26 -7.67 -9.87
N SER A 389 28.22 -8.17 -10.53
CA SER A 389 28.00 -9.59 -10.76
C SER A 389 28.56 -10.00 -12.12
N ALA A 390 29.01 -11.25 -12.29
CA ALA A 390 29.47 -11.77 -13.58
C ALA A 390 28.32 -12.00 -14.61
N SER A 391 27.14 -11.42 -14.37
CA SER A 391 25.95 -11.58 -15.23
C SER A 391 25.99 -10.56 -16.36
N ASP A 392 25.78 -11.02 -17.59
CA ASP A 392 25.66 -10.18 -18.80
C ASP A 392 24.23 -9.59 -18.97
N SER A 393 23.41 -9.65 -17.92
CA SER A 393 22.06 -9.09 -17.95
C SER A 393 22.11 -7.56 -17.80
N ARG A 394 21.05 -6.89 -18.24
CA ARG A 394 20.92 -5.44 -18.14
C ARG A 394 19.56 -5.03 -17.59
N ILE A 395 19.56 -3.92 -16.86
CA ILE A 395 18.34 -3.31 -16.33
C ILE A 395 18.30 -1.82 -16.64
N GLU A 396 17.12 -1.32 -17.02
CA GLU A 396 16.91 0.09 -17.36
C GLU A 396 15.51 0.56 -16.94
N LEU A 397 15.37 1.87 -16.75
CA LEU A 397 14.10 2.54 -16.46
C LEU A 397 13.61 3.28 -17.71
N PHE A 398 12.38 3.01 -18.12
CA PHE A 398 11.63 3.78 -19.10
C PHE A 398 10.62 4.69 -18.40
N GLU A 399 10.75 6.00 -18.62
CA GLU A 399 9.85 7.01 -18.07
C GLU A 399 9.52 8.09 -19.12
N LYS A 400 8.34 8.69 -19.01
CA LYS A 400 7.92 9.86 -19.80
C LYS A 400 7.37 10.99 -18.93
N GLY A 401 7.72 11.00 -17.63
CA GLY A 401 7.21 11.96 -16.65
C GLY A 401 5.75 11.73 -16.25
N TYR A 402 5.16 12.72 -15.59
CA TYR A 402 3.83 12.64 -14.98
C TYR A 402 2.69 13.01 -15.95
N GLY A 403 1.52 12.38 -15.81
CA GLY A 403 0.39 12.57 -16.71
C GLY A 403 -0.83 11.70 -16.40
N GLY A 404 -1.92 11.90 -17.15
CA GLY A 404 -3.21 11.20 -16.97
C GLY A 404 -3.28 9.79 -17.59
N GLY A 405 -4.49 9.24 -17.72
CA GLY A 405 -4.70 7.85 -18.19
C GLY A 405 -4.17 7.55 -19.60
N ASP A 406 -4.36 8.46 -20.56
CA ASP A 406 -3.88 8.27 -21.93
C ASP A 406 -2.34 8.34 -22.01
N HIS A 407 -1.71 9.11 -21.11
CA HIS A 407 -0.26 9.17 -20.96
C HIS A 407 0.32 7.82 -20.50
N VAL A 408 -0.34 7.16 -19.54
CA VAL A 408 0.06 5.82 -19.07
C VAL A 408 0.02 4.79 -20.20
N VAL A 409 -1.06 4.79 -20.99
CA VAL A 409 -1.22 3.86 -22.12
C VAL A 409 -0.13 4.09 -23.18
N ASN A 410 0.12 5.34 -23.54
CA ASN A 410 1.14 5.69 -24.52
C ASN A 410 2.55 5.36 -24.02
N THR A 411 2.84 5.62 -22.74
CA THR A 411 4.13 5.30 -22.11
C THR A 411 4.41 3.80 -22.16
N ALA A 412 3.42 2.97 -21.81
CA ALA A 412 3.55 1.51 -21.86
C ALA A 412 3.81 1.00 -23.29
N LYS A 413 3.09 1.51 -24.30
CA LYS A 413 3.32 1.15 -25.71
C LYS A 413 4.73 1.49 -26.19
N LEU A 414 5.20 2.69 -25.85
CA LEU A 414 6.54 3.13 -26.22
C LEU A 414 7.62 2.31 -25.49
N ALA A 415 7.40 1.96 -24.23
CA ALA A 415 8.31 1.09 -23.48
C ALA A 415 8.43 -0.30 -24.11
N ILE A 416 7.32 -0.91 -24.52
CA ILE A 416 7.31 -2.22 -25.18
C ILE A 416 8.03 -2.16 -26.53
N ALA A 417 7.80 -1.10 -27.33
CA ALA A 417 8.48 -0.90 -28.60
C ALA A 417 9.99 -0.68 -28.42
N TYR A 418 10.38 0.15 -27.45
CA TYR A 418 11.77 0.37 -27.08
C TYR A 418 12.45 -0.92 -26.61
N ALA A 419 11.76 -1.70 -25.78
CA ALA A 419 12.25 -2.98 -25.28
C ALA A 419 12.53 -3.98 -26.41
N GLY A 420 11.60 -4.11 -27.36
CA GLY A 420 11.80 -4.95 -28.54
C GLY A 420 12.96 -4.49 -29.42
N ALA A 421 13.06 -3.19 -29.70
CA ALA A 421 14.15 -2.63 -30.51
C ALA A 421 15.53 -2.77 -29.84
N SER A 422 15.56 -2.80 -28.51
CA SER A 422 16.80 -2.87 -27.73
C SER A 422 17.10 -4.28 -27.22
N ASN A 423 16.34 -5.31 -27.60
CA ASN A 423 16.52 -6.70 -27.14
C ASN A 423 16.46 -6.88 -25.61
N PHE A 424 15.50 -6.23 -24.95
CA PHE A 424 15.13 -6.61 -23.59
C PHE A 424 14.25 -7.87 -23.63
N ASP A 425 14.43 -8.77 -22.66
CA ASP A 425 13.64 -10.00 -22.57
C ASP A 425 12.27 -9.71 -21.94
N ILE A 426 12.25 -8.82 -20.94
CA ILE A 426 11.09 -8.57 -20.09
C ILE A 426 10.81 -7.07 -19.98
N VAL A 427 9.52 -6.70 -20.00
CA VAL A 427 9.04 -5.38 -19.59
C VAL A 427 8.20 -5.51 -18.32
N LEU A 428 8.63 -4.87 -17.23
CA LEU A 428 7.88 -4.78 -15.99
C LEU A 428 7.19 -3.42 -15.89
N ILE A 429 5.86 -3.39 -15.86
CA ILE A 429 5.10 -2.14 -15.77
C ILE A 429 4.64 -1.91 -14.33
N ASP A 430 5.12 -0.84 -13.69
CA ASP A 430 4.63 -0.41 -12.39
C ASP A 430 3.44 0.54 -12.57
N THR A 431 2.29 0.19 -12.02
CA THR A 431 1.07 1.00 -12.16
C THR A 431 0.74 1.76 -10.88
N ALA A 432 0.07 2.91 -11.02
CA ALA A 432 -0.45 3.65 -9.87
C ALA A 432 -1.35 2.75 -9.01
N GLY A 433 -1.24 2.88 -7.69
CA GLY A 433 -2.16 2.19 -6.80
C GLY A 433 -3.53 2.85 -6.82
N ARG A 434 -4.57 2.02 -6.75
CA ARG A 434 -5.95 2.49 -6.94
C ARG A 434 -6.87 1.87 -5.91
N THR A 435 -7.74 2.67 -5.33
CA THR A 435 -8.73 2.17 -4.37
C THR A 435 -9.71 1.23 -5.08
N HIS A 436 -9.83 0.01 -4.58
CA HIS A 436 -10.66 -1.06 -5.15
C HIS A 436 -12.16 -0.74 -5.19
N SER A 437 -12.64 0.15 -4.32
CA SER A 437 -14.05 0.55 -4.23
C SER A 437 -14.46 1.64 -5.24
N ASN A 438 -13.51 2.28 -5.93
CA ASN A 438 -13.82 3.38 -6.85
C ASN A 438 -13.74 2.94 -8.32
N ALA A 439 -14.91 2.65 -8.90
CA ALA A 439 -15.04 2.23 -10.30
C ALA A 439 -14.43 3.23 -11.31
N LYS A 440 -14.44 4.54 -11.02
CA LYS A 440 -13.81 5.56 -11.90
C LYS A 440 -12.29 5.42 -11.91
N LEU A 441 -11.69 5.02 -10.79
CA LEU A 441 -10.25 4.76 -10.73
C LEU A 441 -9.92 3.45 -11.44
N MET A 442 -10.80 2.46 -11.49
CA MET A 442 -10.56 1.20 -12.20
C MET A 442 -10.70 1.32 -13.73
N ALA A 443 -11.51 2.25 -14.25
CA ALA A 443 -11.79 2.38 -15.69
C ALA A 443 -10.55 2.50 -16.61
N PRO A 444 -9.45 3.19 -16.23
CA PRO A 444 -8.22 3.22 -17.00
C PRO A 444 -7.49 1.86 -17.09
N LEU A 445 -7.67 0.94 -16.13
CA LEU A 445 -7.00 -0.37 -16.15
C LEU A 445 -7.45 -1.23 -17.32
N LYS A 446 -8.73 -1.16 -17.69
CA LYS A 446 -9.24 -1.85 -18.89
C LYS A 446 -8.56 -1.33 -20.15
N LYS A 447 -8.57 -0.01 -20.35
CA LYS A 447 -7.90 0.63 -21.51
C LYS A 447 -6.41 0.27 -21.56
N PHE A 448 -5.75 0.26 -20.41
CA PHE A 448 -4.36 -0.16 -20.29
C PHE A 448 -4.16 -1.64 -20.65
N GLY A 449 -4.99 -2.55 -20.12
CA GLY A 449 -4.92 -3.98 -20.43
C GLY A 449 -5.13 -4.27 -21.92
N ASP A 450 -6.07 -3.59 -22.55
CA ASP A 450 -6.34 -3.71 -23.99
C ASP A 450 -5.19 -3.17 -24.85
N ALA A 451 -4.51 -2.11 -24.37
CA ALA A 451 -3.53 -1.37 -25.16
C ALA A 451 -2.08 -1.84 -24.98
N ALA A 452 -1.71 -2.24 -23.76
CA ALA A 452 -0.40 -2.81 -23.45
C ALA A 452 -0.36 -4.33 -23.71
N ASP A 453 -1.52 -4.98 -23.69
CA ASP A 453 -1.68 -6.43 -23.89
C ASP A 453 -0.65 -7.24 -23.07
N PRO A 454 -0.56 -7.09 -21.74
CA PRO A 454 0.50 -7.72 -20.94
C PRO A 454 0.43 -9.25 -21.01
N ASP A 455 1.54 -9.97 -21.07
CA ASP A 455 1.50 -11.46 -21.05
C ASP A 455 1.06 -11.98 -19.67
N LYS A 456 1.39 -11.27 -18.59
CA LYS A 456 0.85 -11.52 -17.23
C LYS A 456 0.42 -10.26 -16.51
N ILE A 457 -0.66 -10.35 -15.75
CA ILE A 457 -1.11 -9.34 -14.81
C ILE A 457 -0.96 -9.90 -13.39
N ILE A 458 -0.07 -9.27 -12.62
CA ILE A 458 0.24 -9.67 -11.26
C ILE A 458 -0.32 -8.63 -10.30
N MET A 459 -1.20 -9.05 -9.39
CA MET A 459 -1.70 -8.17 -8.33
C MET A 459 -0.85 -8.34 -7.07
N VAL A 460 -0.35 -7.23 -6.54
CA VAL A 460 0.27 -7.21 -5.21
C VAL A 460 -0.82 -6.99 -4.17
N GLY A 461 -0.97 -7.96 -3.27
CA GLY A 461 -1.77 -7.88 -2.05
C GLY A 461 -0.89 -7.72 -0.82
N GLU A 462 -1.50 -7.41 0.32
CA GLU A 462 -0.80 -7.33 1.60
C GLU A 462 -1.41 -8.34 2.57
N ALA A 463 -0.56 -9.07 3.30
CA ALA A 463 -0.97 -10.12 4.22
C ALA A 463 -1.81 -9.59 5.41
N LEU A 464 -1.58 -8.34 5.82
CA LEU A 464 -2.29 -7.69 6.92
C LEU A 464 -3.78 -7.43 6.59
N VAL A 465 -4.14 -7.42 5.30
CA VAL A 465 -5.50 -7.10 4.87
C VAL A 465 -6.43 -8.27 5.21
N GLY A 466 -7.34 -8.06 6.15
CA GLY A 466 -8.34 -9.07 6.56
C GLY A 466 -9.48 -9.22 5.56
N THR A 467 -10.71 -8.95 6.00
CA THR A 467 -11.93 -9.19 5.19
C THR A 467 -11.96 -8.42 3.87
N ASP A 468 -11.34 -7.25 3.82
CA ASP A 468 -11.32 -6.39 2.62
C ASP A 468 -10.51 -7.01 1.46
N SER A 469 -9.68 -8.03 1.75
CA SER A 469 -8.88 -8.73 0.74
C SER A 469 -9.74 -9.41 -0.32
N VAL A 470 -10.94 -9.87 0.06
CA VAL A 470 -11.92 -10.50 -0.84
C VAL A 470 -12.44 -9.50 -1.88
N GLU A 471 -12.91 -8.35 -1.43
CA GLU A 471 -13.44 -7.30 -2.32
C GLU A 471 -12.33 -6.72 -3.20
N GLN A 472 -11.14 -6.49 -2.62
CA GLN A 472 -9.97 -6.04 -3.36
C GLN A 472 -9.63 -6.98 -4.51
N ALA A 473 -9.45 -8.27 -4.22
CA ALA A 473 -9.07 -9.26 -5.23
C ALA A 473 -10.16 -9.38 -6.31
N THR A 474 -11.44 -9.42 -5.91
CA THR A 474 -12.58 -9.52 -6.84
C THR A 474 -12.69 -8.31 -7.76
N ASN A 475 -12.61 -7.10 -7.21
CA ASN A 475 -12.77 -5.87 -8.00
C ASN A 475 -11.60 -5.69 -8.98
N PHE A 476 -10.37 -5.98 -8.58
CA PHE A 476 -9.22 -5.93 -9.49
C PHE A 476 -9.29 -7.00 -10.58
N ASN A 477 -9.72 -8.22 -10.25
CA ASN A 477 -9.90 -9.28 -11.25
C ASN A 477 -10.95 -8.90 -12.29
N ASN A 478 -12.02 -8.21 -11.89
CA ASN A 478 -13.07 -7.75 -12.79
C ASN A 478 -12.71 -6.45 -13.55
N ALA A 479 -11.73 -5.68 -13.06
CA ALA A 479 -11.38 -4.36 -13.62
C ALA A 479 -10.83 -4.42 -15.06
N PHE A 480 -10.29 -5.57 -15.48
CA PHE A 480 -9.76 -5.78 -16.84
C PHE A 480 -10.84 -6.24 -17.85
N GLY A 481 -12.10 -6.36 -17.42
CA GLY A 481 -13.23 -6.78 -18.24
C GLY A 481 -13.27 -8.28 -18.50
N ASN A 482 -14.18 -8.73 -19.37
CA ASN A 482 -14.49 -10.16 -19.52
C ASN A 482 -13.43 -10.99 -20.26
N ARG A 483 -12.40 -10.33 -20.83
CA ARG A 483 -11.40 -10.98 -21.70
C ARG A 483 -10.09 -11.30 -20.99
N ARG A 484 -9.82 -10.64 -19.87
CA ARG A 484 -8.57 -10.75 -19.11
C ARG A 484 -8.87 -10.66 -17.62
N GLY A 485 -8.19 -11.48 -16.84
CA GLY A 485 -8.20 -11.43 -15.39
C GLY A 485 -6.78 -11.29 -14.85
N LEU A 486 -6.63 -11.39 -13.54
CA LEU A 486 -5.34 -11.52 -12.91
C LEU A 486 -4.78 -12.92 -13.17
N ASP A 487 -3.48 -13.01 -13.40
CA ASP A 487 -2.79 -14.29 -13.57
C ASP A 487 -2.21 -14.79 -12.25
N PHE A 488 -1.67 -13.87 -11.44
CA PHE A 488 -0.99 -14.21 -10.19
C PHE A 488 -1.16 -13.15 -9.11
N PHE A 489 -0.98 -13.57 -7.86
CA PHE A 489 -0.74 -12.68 -6.73
C PHE A 489 0.73 -12.65 -6.30
N ILE A 490 1.17 -11.50 -5.81
CA ILE A 490 2.32 -11.39 -4.90
C ILE A 490 1.78 -10.91 -3.55
N ILE A 491 2.01 -11.67 -2.48
CA ILE A 491 1.54 -11.28 -1.14
C ILE A 491 2.69 -10.64 -0.38
N SER A 492 2.60 -9.33 -0.16
CA SER A 492 3.61 -8.54 0.55
C SER A 492 3.39 -8.53 2.07
N LYS A 493 4.42 -8.08 2.80
CA LYS A 493 4.41 -7.88 4.25
C LYS A 493 4.01 -9.13 5.04
N VAL A 494 4.41 -10.30 4.56
CA VAL A 494 4.14 -11.57 5.26
C VAL A 494 4.93 -11.64 6.57
N ASP A 495 6.06 -10.95 6.64
CA ASP A 495 6.89 -10.77 7.83
C ASP A 495 6.16 -10.06 8.99
N THR A 496 5.09 -9.31 8.72
CA THR A 496 4.41 -8.50 9.74
C THR A 496 3.19 -9.17 10.37
N VAL A 497 2.76 -10.33 9.89
CA VAL A 497 1.48 -10.95 10.30
C VAL A 497 1.64 -12.17 11.21
N GLY A 498 2.86 -12.66 11.45
CA GLY A 498 3.09 -13.88 12.21
C GLY A 498 2.35 -15.08 11.58
N ASP A 499 1.41 -15.65 12.32
CA ASP A 499 0.57 -16.78 11.90
C ASP A 499 -0.76 -16.36 11.25
N MET A 500 -1.07 -15.05 11.19
CA MET A 500 -2.31 -14.51 10.62
C MET A 500 -2.26 -14.44 9.08
N VAL A 501 -2.01 -15.57 8.43
CA VAL A 501 -1.79 -15.69 6.98
C VAL A 501 -3.09 -15.90 6.16
N GLY A 502 -4.26 -15.83 6.79
CA GLY A 502 -5.56 -16.13 6.21
C GLY A 502 -5.98 -15.24 5.02
N ALA A 503 -5.39 -14.06 4.88
CA ALA A 503 -5.59 -13.20 3.71
C ALA A 503 -5.28 -13.91 2.38
N MET A 504 -4.27 -14.80 2.37
CA MET A 504 -3.91 -15.61 1.20
C MET A 504 -5.07 -16.50 0.76
N ILE A 505 -5.72 -17.18 1.71
CA ILE A 505 -6.88 -18.05 1.46
C ILE A 505 -8.05 -17.23 0.93
N ASN A 506 -8.32 -16.06 1.52
CA ASN A 506 -9.39 -15.17 1.09
C ASN A 506 -9.27 -14.78 -0.38
N MET A 507 -8.08 -14.32 -0.80
CA MET A 507 -7.82 -13.86 -2.15
C MET A 507 -7.93 -15.01 -3.18
N VAL A 508 -7.33 -16.16 -2.87
CA VAL A 508 -7.33 -17.33 -3.76
C VAL A 508 -8.74 -17.92 -3.88
N MET A 509 -9.49 -18.04 -2.78
CA MET A 509 -10.88 -18.53 -2.83
C MET A 509 -11.82 -17.60 -3.60
N ALA A 510 -11.64 -16.28 -3.45
CA ALA A 510 -12.48 -15.29 -4.12
C ALA A 510 -12.28 -15.26 -5.65
N THR A 511 -11.05 -15.45 -6.11
CA THR A 511 -10.67 -15.21 -7.52
C THR A 511 -10.25 -16.46 -8.28
N ARG A 512 -9.85 -17.52 -7.58
CA ARG A 512 -9.13 -18.70 -8.11
C ARG A 512 -7.77 -18.38 -8.74
N VAL A 513 -7.24 -17.19 -8.47
CA VAL A 513 -5.94 -16.74 -8.98
C VAL A 513 -4.86 -17.22 -8.01
N PRO A 514 -3.81 -17.91 -8.48
CA PRO A 514 -2.79 -18.45 -7.60
C PRO A 514 -1.79 -17.40 -7.11
N ILE A 515 -1.17 -17.68 -5.96
CA ILE A 515 -0.08 -16.85 -5.42
C ILE A 515 1.24 -17.34 -6.02
N LEU A 516 1.96 -16.43 -6.66
CA LEU A 516 3.26 -16.72 -7.28
C LEU A 516 4.42 -16.52 -6.29
N PHE A 517 4.44 -15.38 -5.61
CA PHE A 517 5.47 -15.04 -4.63
C PHE A 517 4.89 -14.43 -3.35
N ILE A 518 5.68 -14.50 -2.29
CA ILE A 518 5.49 -13.80 -1.03
C ILE A 518 6.66 -12.87 -0.76
N GLY A 519 6.37 -11.66 -0.31
CA GLY A 519 7.34 -10.67 0.13
C GLY A 519 7.49 -10.73 1.65
N THR A 520 8.70 -10.98 2.13
CA THR A 520 9.01 -11.27 3.55
C THR A 520 9.95 -10.23 4.17
N GLY A 521 9.88 -8.98 3.73
CA GLY A 521 10.79 -7.91 4.15
C GLY A 521 10.90 -6.78 3.14
N GLN A 522 11.94 -5.97 3.22
CA GLN A 522 12.13 -4.75 2.41
C GLN A 522 13.29 -4.84 1.40
N THR A 523 14.20 -5.81 1.56
CA THR A 523 15.37 -5.98 0.69
C THR A 523 15.01 -6.70 -0.61
N TYR A 524 15.90 -6.69 -1.61
CA TYR A 524 15.64 -7.32 -2.91
C TYR A 524 15.54 -8.85 -2.85
N THR A 525 16.21 -9.46 -1.88
CA THR A 525 16.21 -10.90 -1.61
C THR A 525 14.97 -11.36 -0.84
N ASP A 526 14.19 -10.44 -0.26
CA ASP A 526 12.99 -10.75 0.53
C ASP A 526 11.76 -11.06 -0.36
N ILE A 527 11.95 -11.91 -1.37
CA ILE A 527 10.89 -12.47 -2.23
C ILE A 527 11.07 -13.98 -2.33
N LYS A 528 10.02 -14.74 -2.03
CA LYS A 528 10.07 -16.21 -1.96
C LYS A 528 8.88 -16.83 -2.66
N LYS A 529 9.03 -18.07 -3.15
CA LYS A 529 7.89 -18.86 -3.64
C LYS A 529 6.99 -19.23 -2.46
N LEU A 530 5.71 -19.43 -2.73
CA LEU A 530 4.74 -19.87 -1.73
C LEU A 530 4.99 -21.34 -1.35
N SER A 531 5.28 -21.62 -0.08
CA SER A 531 5.21 -22.97 0.46
C SER A 531 3.78 -23.25 0.95
N VAL A 532 3.03 -24.03 0.17
CA VAL A 532 1.64 -24.40 0.52
C VAL A 532 1.59 -25.09 1.87
N LYS A 533 2.46 -26.09 2.09
CA LYS A 533 2.55 -26.84 3.34
C LYS A 533 2.69 -25.91 4.55
N ARG A 534 3.66 -24.98 4.52
CA ARG A 534 3.92 -24.09 5.67
C ARG A 534 2.76 -23.16 5.97
N VAL A 535 2.07 -22.64 4.94
CA VAL A 535 0.88 -21.80 5.14
C VAL A 535 -0.26 -22.61 5.74
N VAL A 536 -0.47 -23.84 5.27
CA VAL A 536 -1.50 -24.73 5.83
C VAL A 536 -1.18 -25.06 7.28
N ASP A 537 0.07 -25.43 7.59
CA ASP A 537 0.52 -25.72 8.95
C ASP A 537 0.20 -24.53 9.88
N MET A 538 0.59 -23.31 9.50
CA MET A 538 0.31 -22.08 10.26
C MET A 538 -1.18 -21.78 10.52
N LEU A 539 -2.07 -22.21 9.62
CA LEU A 539 -3.52 -22.04 9.77
C LEU A 539 -4.14 -23.12 10.68
N THR A 540 -3.54 -24.31 10.72
CA THR A 540 -4.05 -25.46 11.47
C THR A 540 -3.51 -25.55 12.90
N THR A 541 -2.31 -25.04 13.17
CA THR A 541 -1.73 -24.89 14.52
C THR A 541 -2.15 -23.60 15.19
#